data_AF-A0A932H5S3-F1
#
_entry.id   AF-A0A932H5S3-F1
#
_cell.length_a   1.000
_cell.length_b   1.000
_cell.length_c   1.000
_cell.angle_alpha   90.00
_cell.angle_beta   90.00
_cell.angle_gamma   90.00
#
_symmetry.space_group_name_H-M   'P 1'
#
loop_
_entity.id
_entity.type
_entity.pdbx_description
1 polymer ?
#
loop_
_entity_poly.entity_id
_entity_poly.type
_entity_poly.pdbx_seq_one_letter_code
_entity_poly.pdbx_strand_id
1 'polypeptide(L)' 'MATSEKAVASKNGKAPRWGMTIDLKRCVGCQSCTLACKAENGTPPGIFWMRVLEKEEGSYPQARKVFLPIRCNH' A
#
# COMPACT_ATOMS: atom_id res chain seq x y z
N MET A 1 -1.68 -13.21 -20.22
CA MET A 1 -1.08 -11.86 -20.26
C MET A 1 -0.15 -11.76 -19.06
N ALA A 2 1.05 -12.35 -19.19
CA ALA A 2 2.33 -11.62 -19.29
C ALA A 2 2.64 -10.89 -17.96
N THR A 3 3.60 -11.26 -17.12
CA THR A 3 4.81 -12.09 -17.26
C THR A 3 5.24 -12.60 -15.88
N SER A 4 5.85 -13.79 -15.86
CA SER A 4 6.67 -14.30 -14.77
C SER A 4 7.65 -13.23 -14.26
N GLU A 5 7.43 -12.69 -13.07
CA GLU A 5 8.47 -12.00 -12.31
C GLU A 5 9.08 -13.00 -11.33
N LYS A 6 10.33 -13.36 -11.60
CA LYS A 6 11.10 -14.34 -10.83
C LYS A 6 11.08 -13.97 -9.34
N ALA A 7 10.64 -14.90 -8.50
CA ALA A 7 10.92 -14.84 -7.07
C ALA A 7 12.44 -14.70 -6.88
N VAL A 8 12.87 -13.61 -6.26
CA VAL A 8 14.29 -13.38 -5.94
C VAL A 8 14.72 -14.44 -4.94
N ALA A 9 15.51 -15.41 -5.41
CA ALA A 9 16.01 -16.50 -4.57
C ALA A 9 16.95 -15.96 -3.48
N SER A 10 16.62 -16.27 -2.23
CA SER A 10 17.45 -16.00 -1.06
C SER A 10 18.81 -16.70 -1.20
N LYS A 11 19.91 -15.93 -1.26
CA LYS A 11 21.28 -16.42 -1.53
C LYS A 11 21.82 -17.46 -0.52
N ASN A 12 21.14 -17.69 0.61
CA ASN A 12 21.69 -18.43 1.75
C ASN A 12 20.86 -19.65 2.20
N GLY A 13 20.00 -20.21 1.36
CA GLY A 13 19.20 -21.41 1.71
C GLY A 13 18.17 -21.20 2.84
N LYS A 14 17.99 -19.95 3.30
CA LYS A 14 16.97 -19.56 4.29
C LYS A 14 15.69 -19.15 3.57
N ALA A 15 14.54 -19.49 4.17
CA ALA A 15 13.23 -19.09 3.68
C ALA A 15 13.18 -17.56 3.44
N PRO A 16 12.53 -17.10 2.35
CA PRO A 16 12.45 -15.68 2.04
C PRO A 16 11.72 -14.93 3.16
N ARG A 17 12.24 -13.75 3.52
CA ARG A 17 11.57 -12.81 4.42
C ARG A 17 10.80 -11.82 3.56
N TRP A 18 9.47 -11.83 3.69
CA TRP A 18 8.62 -10.90 2.97
C TRP A 18 8.68 -9.52 3.61
N GLY A 19 8.74 -8.50 2.78
CA GLY A 19 8.66 -7.11 3.18
C GLY A 19 7.95 -6.33 2.10
N MET A 20 7.29 -5.24 2.48
CA MET A 20 6.67 -4.32 1.54
C MET A 20 7.19 -2.91 1.76
N THR A 21 7.51 -2.23 0.66
CA THR A 21 7.85 -0.81 0.66
C THR A 21 6.87 -0.07 -0.22
N ILE A 22 6.41 1.10 0.24
CA ILE A 22 5.46 1.94 -0.47
C ILE A 22 6.09 3.31 -0.71
N ASP A 23 6.11 3.75 -1.96
CA ASP A 23 6.55 5.09 -2.32
C ASP A 23 5.40 6.09 -2.16
N LEU A 24 5.50 6.94 -1.14
CA LEU A 24 4.49 7.95 -0.83
C LEU A 24 4.48 9.12 -1.82
N LYS A 25 5.59 9.39 -2.54
CA LYS A 25 5.65 10.49 -3.51
C LYS A 25 4.84 10.19 -4.77
N ARG A 26 4.63 8.91 -5.07
CA ARG A 26 3.82 8.43 -6.19
C ARG A 26 2.35 8.18 -5.83
N CYS A 27 2.02 8.18 -4.54
CA CYS A 27 0.67 7.94 -4.09
C CYS A 27 -0.21 9.18 -4.37
N VAL A 28 -1.30 8.99 -5.12
CA VAL A 28 -2.25 10.05 -5.49
C VAL A 28 -3.60 9.92 -4.78
N GLY A 29 -3.74 8.98 -3.85
CA GLY A 29 -4.99 8.79 -3.10
C GLY A 29 -6.11 8.07 -3.86
N CYS A 30 -5.81 7.29 -4.91
CA CYS A 30 -6.82 6.63 -5.76
C CYS A 30 -7.63 5.50 -5.09
N GLN A 31 -7.27 5.09 -3.87
CA GLN A 31 -7.93 4.02 -3.09
C GLN A 31 -8.02 2.63 -3.74
N SER A 32 -7.35 2.41 -4.88
CA SER A 32 -7.33 1.10 -5.55
C SER A 32 -6.80 -0.01 -4.65
N CYS A 33 -5.83 0.32 -3.80
CA CYS A 33 -5.22 -0.61 -2.86
C CYS A 33 -6.18 -1.03 -1.73
N THR A 34 -7.03 -0.11 -1.25
CA THR A 34 -8.11 -0.42 -0.30
C THR A 34 -9.15 -1.34 -0.93
N LEU A 35 -9.55 -1.06 -2.17
CA LEU A 35 -10.49 -1.92 -2.90
C LEU A 35 -9.92 -3.31 -3.17
N ALA A 36 -8.67 -3.40 -3.63
CA ALA A 36 -7.98 -4.67 -3.85
C ALA A 36 -7.93 -5.51 -2.57
N CYS A 37 -7.52 -4.91 -1.44
CA CYS A 37 -7.48 -5.61 -0.16
C CYS A 37 -8.85 -6.17 0.24
N LYS A 38 -9.93 -5.42 -0.01
CA LYS A 38 -11.29 -5.86 0.30
C LYS A 38 -11.80 -6.93 -0.65
N ALA A 39 -11.49 -6.82 -1.94
CA ALA A 39 -11.85 -7.82 -2.95
C ALA A 39 -11.20 -9.18 -2.64
N GLU A 40 -9.92 -9.20 -2.26
CA GLU A 40 -9.20 -10.44 -1.95
C GLU A 40 -9.60 -11.07 -0.62
N ASN A 41 -9.88 -10.27 0.41
CA ASN A 41 -10.12 -10.79 1.77
C ASN A 41 -11.60 -10.83 2.18
N GLY A 42 -12.50 -10.25 1.38
CA GLY A 42 -13.94 -10.28 1.65
C GLY A 42 -14.34 -9.67 2.99
N THR A 43 -13.66 -8.61 3.46
CA THR A 43 -13.90 -8.07 4.79
C THR A 43 -15.35 -7.58 4.96
N PRO A 44 -15.96 -7.73 6.16
CA PRO A 44 -17.31 -7.27 6.41
C PRO A 44 -17.52 -5.78 6.09
N PRO A 45 -18.77 -5.34 5.84
CA PRO A 45 -19.10 -3.93 5.72
C PRO A 45 -18.55 -3.10 6.89
N GLY A 46 -17.98 -1.93 6.60
CA GLY A 46 -17.37 -1.05 7.61
C GLY A 46 -15.95 -1.43 8.05
N ILE A 47 -15.46 -2.64 7.71
CA ILE A 47 -14.11 -3.08 8.08
C ILE A 47 -13.18 -2.99 6.87
N PHE A 48 -12.10 -2.22 7.02
CA PHE A 48 -11.04 -2.07 6.02
C PHE A 48 -9.68 -2.31 6.67
N TRP A 49 -9.03 -3.42 6.32
CA TRP A 49 -7.67 -3.73 6.81
C TRP A 49 -6.60 -2.82 6.19
N MET A 50 -6.87 -2.30 4.99
CA MET A 50 -6.07 -1.28 4.32
C MET A 50 -6.90 -0.02 4.14
N ARG A 51 -6.39 1.12 4.57
CA ARG A 51 -7.01 2.44 4.35
C ARG A 51 -5.96 3.48 3.97
N VAL A 52 -6.35 4.46 3.17
CA VAL A 52 -5.51 5.60 2.81
C VAL A 52 -5.91 6.78 3.68
N LEU A 53 -4.98 7.26 4.51
CA LEU A 53 -5.16 8.50 5.25
C LEU A 53 -4.78 9.67 4.34
N GLU A 54 -5.61 10.69 4.34
CA GLU A 54 -5.34 11.95 3.67
C GLU A 54 -5.06 13.01 4.72
N LYS A 55 -3.98 13.78 4.53
CA LYS A 55 -3.62 14.90 5.38
C LYS A 55 -3.23 16.08 4.51
N GLU A 56 -3.80 17.25 4.77
CA GLU A 56 -3.33 18.50 4.17
C GLU A 56 -2.22 19.09 5.03
N GLU A 57 -1.13 19.50 4.40
CA GLU A 57 0.01 20.12 5.04
C GLU A 57 0.35 21.45 4.36
N GLY A 58 0.72 22.44 5.20
CA GLY A 58 1.09 23.78 4.75
C GLY A 58 -0.07 24.78 4.82
N SER A 59 0.21 25.99 4.37
CA SER A 59 -0.74 27.11 4.29
C SER A 59 -0.82 27.60 2.85
N TYR A 60 -1.96 28.18 2.48
CA TYR A 60 -2.12 28.79 1.16
C TYR A 60 -1.00 29.83 0.88
N PRO A 61 -0.35 29.83 -0.30
CA PRO A 61 -0.63 29.00 -1.49
C PRO A 61 0.20 27.71 -1.61
N GLN A 62 1.09 27.38 -0.68
CA GLN A 62 1.93 26.16 -0.72
C GLN A 62 1.29 24.94 -0.01
N ALA A 63 -0.04 24.90 0.06
CA ALA A 63 -0.74 23.75 0.64
C ALA A 63 -0.60 22.52 -0.25
N ARG A 64 -0.34 21.35 0.36
CA ARG A 64 -0.23 20.06 -0.34
C ARG A 64 -1.00 18.98 0.40
N LYS A 65 -1.56 18.03 -0.34
CA LYS A 65 -2.14 16.79 0.21
C LYS A 65 -1.08 15.71 0.29
N VAL A 66 -1.05 15.00 1.41
CA VAL A 66 -0.18 13.85 1.66
C VAL A 66 -1.07 12.63 1.87
N PHE A 67 -0.78 11.56 1.13
CA PHE A 67 -1.53 10.31 1.18
C PHE A 67 -0.69 9.22 1.85
N LEU A 68 -1.18 8.69 2.96
CA LEU A 68 -0.51 7.63 3.72
C LEU A 68 -1.36 6.34 3.71
N PRO A 69 -1.04 5.36 2.86
CA PRO A 69 -1.66 4.04 2.93
C PRO A 69 -1.19 3.32 4.19
N ILE A 70 -2.10 3.10 5.12
CA ILE A 70 -1.82 2.37 6.37
C ILE A 70 -2.42 0.96 6.31
N ARG A 71 -1.60 0.00 6.72
CA ARG A 71 -1.91 -1.42 6.83
C ARG A 71 -1.28 -2.00 8.09
N CYS A 72 -1.53 -3.27 8.39
CA CYS A 72 -0.73 -4.00 9.36
C CYS A 72 0.74 -4.05 8.90
N ASN A 73 1.67 -3.62 9.75
CA ASN A 73 3.08 -3.39 9.43
C ASN A 73 3.96 -4.50 10.03
N HIS A 74 3.90 -5.69 9.43
CA HIS A 74 4.57 -6.92 9.88
C HIS A 74 6.01 -7.05 9.34
#